data_AF-A0A523RG02-F1
#
_entry.id   AF-A0A523RG02-F1
#
_cell.length_a   1.000
_cell.length_b   1.000
_cell.length_c   1.000
_cell.angle_alpha   90.00
_cell.angle_beta   90.00
_cell.angle_gamma   90.00
#
_symmetry.space_group_name_H-M   'P 1'
#
loop_
_entity.id
_entity.type
_entity.pdbx_description
1 polymer ?
#
loop_
_entity_poly.entity_id
_entity_poly.type
_entity_poly.pdbx_seq_one_letter_code
_entity_poly.pdbx_strand_id
1 'polypeptide(L)'
;MPENRDKKKVVQKLKNGKLRKIRYELRTLLRLEKEKRWRELQRRFVAFSNDKTISYDECKKKNRFIIRKQEELDLTYARYPLCCGICGDRMENLVYNPVMYQWRCLLCYEQAHKNFPEEYP
;
A
#
# COMPACT_ATOMS: atom_id res chain seq x y z
N MET A 1 12.26 -28.44 0.88
CA MET A 1 12.87 -27.28 0.19
C MET A 1 11.79 -26.51 -0.54
N PRO A 2 11.76 -25.17 -0.47
CA PRO A 2 11.27 -24.38 -1.58
C PRO A 2 12.32 -23.35 -1.99
N GLU A 3 13.01 -23.68 -3.08
CA GLU A 3 13.88 -22.81 -3.86
C GLU A 3 13.02 -21.80 -4.63
N ASN A 4 13.12 -20.52 -4.26
CA ASN A 4 12.91 -19.30 -5.08
C ASN A 4 12.64 -18.10 -4.16
N ARG A 5 13.62 -17.69 -3.35
CA ARG A 5 13.56 -16.37 -2.70
C ARG A 5 14.51 -15.42 -3.43
N ASP A 6 13.98 -14.24 -3.75
CA ASP A 6 14.70 -13.01 -4.05
C ASP A 6 15.13 -12.72 -5.49
N LYS A 7 14.30 -13.03 -6.49
CA LYS A 7 14.34 -12.24 -7.74
C LYS A 7 13.64 -10.89 -7.52
N LYS A 8 14.43 -9.82 -7.38
CA LYS A 8 13.99 -8.41 -7.34
C LYS A 8 12.98 -8.13 -8.46
N LYS A 9 11.71 -7.96 -8.12
CA LYS A 9 10.67 -7.61 -9.10
C LYS A 9 10.74 -6.12 -9.39
N VAL A 10 11.05 -5.76 -10.62
CA VAL A 10 11.11 -4.37 -11.07
C VAL A 10 10.04 -4.14 -12.13
N VAL A 11 9.22 -3.10 -11.94
CA VAL A 11 8.35 -2.64 -13.02
C VAL A 11 9.21 -1.94 -14.06
N GLN A 12 9.31 -2.53 -15.25
CA GLN A 12 10.14 -2.02 -16.34
C GLN A 12 9.71 -0.61 -16.79
N LYS A 13 10.69 0.16 -17.28
CA LYS A 13 10.48 1.51 -17.81
C LYS A 13 9.66 1.45 -19.09
N LEU A 14 8.48 2.08 -19.08
CA LEU A 14 7.73 2.35 -20.30
C LEU A 14 8.48 3.40 -21.13
N LYS A 15 8.95 3.03 -22.33
CA LYS A 15 9.69 3.93 -23.23
C LYS A 15 8.80 5.07 -23.77
N ASN A 16 7.51 4.79 -23.99
CA ASN A 16 6.56 5.76 -24.52
C ASN A 16 6.07 6.74 -23.43
N GLY A 17 6.22 8.05 -23.67
CA GLY A 17 5.77 9.12 -22.76
C GLY A 17 4.27 9.14 -22.49
N LYS A 18 3.43 8.87 -23.50
CA LYS A 18 1.97 8.79 -23.35
C LYS A 18 1.56 7.63 -22.43
N LEU A 19 2.19 6.46 -22.60
CA LEU A 19 1.95 5.31 -21.73
C LEU A 19 2.40 5.55 -20.29
N ARG A 20 3.49 6.29 -20.08
CA ARG A 20 3.91 6.72 -18.73
C ARG A 20 2.86 7.61 -18.07
N LYS A 21 2.29 8.57 -18.81
CA LYS A 21 1.20 9.42 -18.32
C LYS A 21 -0.04 8.60 -17.97
N ILE A 22 -0.49 7.69 -18.86
CA ILE A 22 -1.64 6.81 -18.58
C ILE A 22 -1.41 5.99 -17.32
N ARG A 23 -0.23 5.38 -17.16
CA ARG A 23 0.13 4.64 -15.94
C ARG A 23 0.06 5.52 -14.69
N TYR A 24 0.55 6.76 -14.77
CA TYR A 24 0.48 7.71 -13.65
C TYR A 24 -0.97 8.04 -13.28
N GLU A 25 -1.82 8.35 -14.26
CA GLU A 25 -3.23 8.66 -14.02
C GLU A 25 -3.97 7.46 -13.40
N LEU A 26 -3.77 6.25 -13.94
CA LEU A 26 -4.38 5.04 -13.39
C LEU A 26 -3.94 4.77 -11.95
N ARG A 27 -2.64 4.89 -11.66
CA ARG A 27 -2.11 4.78 -10.30
C ARG A 27 -2.71 5.82 -9.35
N THR A 28 -2.91 7.03 -9.84
CA THR A 28 -3.52 8.13 -9.07
C THR A 28 -4.98 7.84 -8.76
N LEU A 29 -5.77 7.41 -9.75
CA LEU A 29 -7.16 7.03 -9.53
C LEU A 29 -7.31 5.89 -8.53
N LEU A 30 -6.48 4.85 -8.64
CA LEU A 30 -6.47 3.75 -7.68
C LEU A 30 -6.12 4.28 -6.28
N ARG A 31 -5.05 5.05 -6.13
CA ARG A 31 -4.69 5.63 -4.82
C ARG A 31 -5.83 6.44 -4.21
N LEU A 32 -6.50 7.30 -4.98
CA LEU A 32 -7.63 8.10 -4.50
C LEU A 32 -8.81 7.24 -4.06
N GLU A 33 -9.10 6.15 -4.78
CA GLU A 33 -10.12 5.18 -4.40
C GLU A 33 -9.74 4.47 -3.08
N LYS A 34 -8.46 4.15 -2.85
CA LYS A 34 -7.98 3.65 -1.54
C LYS A 34 -8.32 4.63 -0.43
N GLU A 35 -7.89 5.87 -0.59
CA GLU A 35 -7.98 6.92 0.42
C GLU A 35 -9.46 7.24 0.71
N LYS A 36 -10.32 7.15 -0.31
CA LYS A 36 -11.77 7.24 -0.14
C LYS A 36 -12.30 6.11 0.74
N ARG A 37 -12.02 4.84 0.41
CA ARG A 37 -12.47 3.68 1.20
C ARG A 37 -11.92 3.68 2.62
N TRP A 38 -10.67 4.08 2.80
CA TRP A 38 -10.05 4.22 4.12
C TRP A 38 -10.80 5.26 4.97
N ARG A 39 -11.10 6.43 4.39
CA ARG A 39 -11.89 7.47 5.06
C ARG A 39 -13.29 6.99 5.40
N GLU A 40 -13.94 6.22 4.53
CA GLU A 40 -15.25 5.63 4.82
C GLU A 40 -15.21 4.67 6.02
N LEU A 41 -14.20 3.80 6.09
CA LEU A 41 -14.00 2.91 7.24
C LEU A 41 -13.74 3.71 8.52
N GLN A 42 -12.90 4.75 8.46
CA GLN A 42 -12.61 5.62 9.60
C GLN A 42 -13.86 6.35 10.09
N ARG A 43 -14.69 6.88 9.19
CA ARG A 43 -15.97 7.51 9.56
C ARG A 43 -16.90 6.52 10.25
N ARG A 44 -16.99 5.28 9.76
CA ARG A 44 -17.79 4.23 10.41
C ARG A 44 -17.28 3.92 11.81
N PHE A 45 -15.96 3.80 11.98
CA PHE A 45 -15.33 3.64 13.29
C PHE A 45 -15.74 4.74 14.25
N VAL A 46 -15.53 6.01 13.87
CA VAL A 46 -15.88 7.17 14.69
C VAL A 46 -17.37 7.20 15.03
N ALA A 47 -18.24 6.83 14.08
CA ALA A 47 -19.68 6.82 14.30
C ALA A 47 -20.10 5.84 15.39
N PHE A 48 -19.65 4.58 15.34
CA PHE A 48 -20.04 3.60 16.36
C PHE A 48 -19.21 3.72 17.65
N SER A 49 -17.99 4.26 17.61
CA SER A 49 -17.17 4.43 18.83
C SER A 49 -17.73 5.51 19.75
N ASN A 50 -18.40 6.51 19.18
CA ASN A 50 -19.02 7.60 19.90
C ASN A 50 -20.49 7.33 20.25
N ASP A 51 -21.05 6.22 19.75
CA ASP A 51 -22.43 5.83 20.03
C ASP A 51 -22.52 5.16 21.41
N LYS A 52 -23.10 5.89 22.35
CA LYS A 52 -23.27 5.46 23.75
C LYS A 52 -24.32 4.36 23.92
N THR A 53 -25.11 4.06 22.88
CA THR A 53 -26.18 3.04 22.93
C THR A 53 -25.67 1.64 22.60
N ILE A 54 -24.48 1.55 21.98
CA ILE A 54 -23.88 0.28 21.56
C ILE A 54 -23.19 -0.39 22.76
N SER A 55 -23.46 -1.69 22.95
CA SER A 55 -22.77 -2.48 23.96
C SER A 55 -21.27 -2.62 23.66
N TYR A 56 -20.46 -2.83 24.70
CA TYR A 56 -19.02 -3.08 24.53
C TYR A 56 -18.72 -4.22 23.54
N ASP A 57 -19.45 -5.34 23.64
CA ASP A 57 -19.25 -6.50 22.78
C ASP A 57 -19.59 -6.22 21.32
N GLU A 58 -20.65 -5.46 21.07
CA GLU A 58 -21.01 -5.04 19.73
C GLU A 58 -19.98 -4.06 19.15
N CYS A 59 -19.52 -3.09 19.96
CA CYS A 59 -18.43 -2.19 19.58
C CYS A 59 -17.16 -2.96 19.21
N LYS A 60 -16.77 -3.95 20.03
CA LYS A 60 -15.63 -4.83 19.75
C LYS A 60 -15.80 -5.63 18.47
N LYS A 61 -17.00 -6.16 18.18
CA LYS A 61 -17.31 -6.85 16.92
C LYS A 61 -17.19 -5.91 15.71
N LYS A 62 -17.77 -4.71 15.78
CA LYS A 62 -17.69 -3.70 14.72
C LYS A 62 -16.24 -3.26 14.49
N ASN A 63 -15.45 -3.06 15.55
CA ASN A 63 -14.04 -2.69 15.43
C ASN A 63 -13.21 -3.76 14.73
N ARG A 64 -13.39 -5.04 15.08
CA ARG A 64 -12.72 -6.16 14.38
C ARG A 64 -13.05 -6.19 12.89
N PHE A 65 -14.30 -5.90 12.52
CA PHE A 65 -14.69 -5.81 11.12
C PHE A 65 -13.96 -4.66 10.40
N ILE A 66 -13.86 -3.48 11.02
CA ILE A 66 -13.13 -2.34 10.44
C ILE A 66 -11.64 -2.68 10.24
N ILE A 67 -10.98 -3.23 11.27
CA ILE A 67 -9.56 -3.62 11.20
C ILE A 67 -9.33 -4.59 10.04
N ARG A 68 -10.15 -5.64 9.93
CA ARG A 68 -10.04 -6.60 8.83
C ARG A 68 -10.21 -5.95 7.46
N LYS A 69 -11.15 -5.00 7.32
CA LYS A 69 -11.36 -4.27 6.05
C LYS A 69 -10.20 -3.34 5.71
N GLN A 70 -9.57 -2.74 6.72
CA GLN A 70 -8.35 -1.95 6.55
C GLN A 70 -7.20 -2.83 6.07
N GLU A 71 -6.97 -3.99 6.72
CA GLU A 71 -5.95 -4.96 6.31
C GLU A 71 -6.16 -5.48 4.88
N GLU A 72 -7.40 -5.85 4.52
CA GLU A 72 -7.74 -6.27 3.15
C GLU A 72 -7.39 -5.18 2.12
N LEU A 73 -7.67 -3.91 2.46
CA LEU A 73 -7.33 -2.78 1.60
C LEU A 73 -5.82 -2.57 1.52
N ASP A 74 -5.10 -2.62 2.64
CA ASP A 74 -3.64 -2.43 2.67
C ASP A 74 -2.90 -3.54 1.93
N LEU A 75 -3.27 -4.81 2.14
CA LEU A 75 -2.68 -5.95 1.44
C LEU A 75 -2.91 -5.86 -0.06
N THR A 76 -4.11 -5.47 -0.49
CA THR A 76 -4.41 -5.28 -1.90
C THR A 76 -3.47 -4.23 -2.50
N TYR A 77 -3.26 -3.11 -1.82
CA TYR A 77 -2.40 -2.04 -2.32
C TYR A 77 -0.91 -2.37 -2.25
N ALA A 78 -0.47 -3.10 -1.23
CA ALA A 78 0.91 -3.54 -1.08
C ALA A 78 1.33 -4.54 -2.18
N ARG A 79 0.39 -5.35 -2.68
CA ARG A 79 0.65 -6.33 -3.76
C ARG A 79 0.90 -5.68 -5.11
N TYR A 80 0.32 -4.51 -5.39
CA TYR A 80 0.40 -3.88 -6.71
C TYR A 80 1.36 -2.68 -6.74
N PRO A 81 2.10 -2.46 -7.84
CA PRO A 81 3.04 -1.35 -7.98
C PRO A 81 2.31 -0.03 -8.26
N LEU A 82 1.57 0.47 -7.27
CA LEU A 82 0.73 1.66 -7.38
C LEU A 82 1.49 2.95 -7.04
N CYS A 83 2.22 2.96 -5.93
CA CYS A 83 3.10 4.06 -5.57
C CYS A 83 4.27 3.55 -4.72
N CYS A 84 5.28 4.39 -4.55
CA CYS A 84 6.29 4.19 -3.53
C CYS A 84 5.62 4.21 -2.15
N GLY A 85 5.85 3.18 -1.34
CA GLY A 85 5.35 3.09 0.03
C GLY A 85 5.93 4.13 0.99
N ILE A 86 7.05 4.78 0.63
CA ILE A 86 7.67 5.85 1.45
C ILE A 86 7.18 7.23 1.01
N CYS A 87 7.57 7.65 -0.20
CA CYS A 87 7.32 9.03 -0.66
C CYS A 87 5.98 9.20 -1.39
N GLY A 88 5.27 8.11 -1.68
CA GLY A 88 4.00 8.15 -2.39
C GLY A 88 4.10 8.45 -3.89
N ASP A 89 5.31 8.50 -4.46
CA ASP A 89 5.52 8.73 -5.90
C ASP A 89 4.88 7.63 -6.76
N ARG A 90 4.30 8.04 -7.88
CA ARG A 90 3.54 7.22 -8.84
C ARG A 90 4.13 7.27 -10.25
N MET A 91 5.04 8.20 -10.52
CA MET A 91 5.63 8.42 -11.85
C MET A 91 6.68 7.36 -12.15
N GLU A 92 7.55 7.11 -11.18
CA GLU A 92 8.74 6.30 -11.38
C GLU A 92 8.45 4.80 -11.48
N ASN A 93 9.48 4.10 -11.94
CA ASN A 93 9.52 2.65 -11.85
C ASN A 93 9.61 2.25 -10.38
N LEU A 94 8.83 1.23 -10.05
CA LEU A 94 8.78 0.70 -8.70
C LEU A 94 9.52 -0.62 -8.64
N VAL A 95 10.27 -0.78 -7.56
CA VAL A 95 11.01 -1.97 -7.18
C VAL A 95 10.30 -2.57 -5.99
N TYR A 96 10.06 -3.88 -6.04
CA TYR A 96 9.51 -4.59 -4.89
C TYR A 96 10.61 -4.86 -3.86
N ASN A 97 10.40 -4.43 -2.62
CA ASN A 97 11.18 -4.88 -1.48
C ASN A 97 10.48 -6.12 -0.87
N PRO A 98 11.13 -7.30 -0.89
CA PRO A 98 10.57 -8.52 -0.31
C PRO A 98 10.55 -8.56 1.22
N VAL A 99 11.44 -7.83 1.90
CA VAL A 99 11.51 -7.76 3.38
C VAL A 99 10.34 -6.95 3.92
N MET A 100 10.08 -5.79 3.32
CA MET A 100 9.00 -4.89 3.74
C MET A 100 7.67 -5.18 3.04
N TYR A 101 7.63 -6.16 2.14
CA TYR A 101 6.48 -6.51 1.29
C TYR A 101 5.85 -5.32 0.56
N GLN A 102 6.65 -4.37 0.10
CA GLN A 102 6.18 -3.08 -0.43
C GLN A 102 6.92 -2.65 -1.69
N TRP A 103 6.21 -1.92 -2.55
CA TRP A 103 6.79 -1.28 -3.72
C TRP A 103 7.42 0.07 -3.37
N ARG A 104 8.61 0.35 -3.90
CA ARG A 104 9.39 1.58 -3.65
C ARG A 104 9.91 2.18 -4.94
N CYS A 105 9.98 3.50 -5.03
CA CYS A 105 10.77 4.12 -6.10
C CYS A 105 12.25 3.81 -5.88
N LEU A 106 13.05 3.88 -6.94
CA LEU A 106 14.46 3.51 -6.89
C LEU A 106 15.24 4.31 -5.83
N LEU A 107 15.00 5.62 -5.74
CA LEU A 107 15.63 6.50 -4.74
C LEU A 107 15.35 6.03 -3.31
N CYS A 108 14.08 5.79 -2.98
CA CYS A 108 13.68 5.31 -1.66
C CYS A 108 14.16 3.88 -1.36
N TYR A 109 14.35 3.04 -2.40
CA TYR A 109 14.92 1.72 -2.25
C TYR A 109 16.42 1.81 -1.91
N GLU A 110 17.18 2.56 -2.70
CA GLU A 110 18.63 2.73 -2.53
C GLU A 110 18.98 3.42 -1.21
N GLN A 111 18.22 4.45 -0.83
CA GLN A 111 18.45 5.15 0.43
C GLN A 111 18.19 4.25 1.65
N ALA A 112 17.15 3.41 1.58
CA ALA A 112 16.88 2.47 2.64
C ALA A 112 17.93 1.34 2.70
N HIS A 113 18.44 0.88 1.55
CA HIS A 113 19.52 -0.09 1.48
C HIS A 113 20.85 0.44 2.04
N LYS A 114 21.12 1.74 1.91
CA LYS A 114 22.28 2.37 2.55
C LYS A 114 22.14 2.45 4.06
N ASN A 115 20.95 2.75 4.56
CA ASN A 115 20.71 2.97 5.98
C ASN A 115 20.49 1.66 6.76
N PHE A 116 19.94 0.63 6.11
CA PHE A 116 19.54 -0.63 6.72
C PHE A 116 19.88 -1.81 5.80
N PRO A 117 21.17 -2.12 5.55
CA PRO A 117 21.57 -3.14 4.58
C PRO A 117 21.02 -4.55 4.90
N GLU A 118 20.78 -4.86 6.18
CA GLU A 118 20.20 -6.14 6.60
C GLU A 118 18.72 -6.30 6.22
N GLU A 119 18.00 -5.18 6.00
CA GLU A 119 16.57 -5.16 5.66
C GLU A 119 16.31 -4.99 4.16
N TYR A 120 17.37 -4.83 3.35
CA TYR A 120 17.29 -4.55 1.92
C TYR A 120 18.42 -5.29 1.22
N PRO A 121 18.23 -6.56 0.83
CA PRO A 121 19.16 -7.28 -0.03
C PRO A 121 19.10 -6.83 -1.50
#